data_AF-A0A962EQW5-F1
#
_entry.id   AF-A0A962EQW5-F1
#
_cell.length_a   1.000
_cell.length_b   1.000
_cell.length_c   1.000
_cell.angle_alpha   90.00
_cell.angle_beta   90.00
_cell.angle_gamma   90.00
#
_symmetry.space_group_name_H-M   'P 1'
#
loop_
_entity.id
_entity.type
_entity.pdbx_description
1 polymer ?
#
loop_
_entity_poly.entity_id
_entity_poly.type
_entity_poly.pdbx_seq_one_letter_code
_entity_poly.pdbx_strand_id
1 'polypeptide(L)'
;MEHRTDIRPQTALTGQWKAASGKLVATRMERVEQFDLRDNRIYILSEAGHALWAGTVTELIEDHTSRTRFRDALRRASDVHSVSSPQDPTECMCLIYDLEAGEEQITLNAA
;
A
#
# COMPACT_ATOMS: atom_id res chain seq x y z
N MET A 1 -16.25 -30.83 -11.55
CA MET A 1 -16.46 -30.11 -10.27
C MET A 1 -15.67 -28.82 -10.37
N GLU A 2 -16.32 -27.75 -10.79
CA GLU A 2 -15.70 -26.44 -10.95
C GLU A 2 -15.86 -25.69 -9.63
N HIS A 3 -14.77 -25.54 -8.87
CA HIS A 3 -14.73 -24.60 -7.76
C HIS A 3 -14.69 -23.18 -8.33
N ARG A 4 -15.86 -22.60 -8.63
CA ARG A 4 -16.00 -21.14 -8.78
C ARG A 4 -15.82 -20.53 -7.40
N THR A 5 -14.61 -20.09 -7.10
CA THR A 5 -14.39 -19.16 -6.00
C THR A 5 -15.18 -17.89 -6.35
N ASP A 6 -16.28 -17.67 -5.65
CA ASP A 6 -17.05 -16.44 -5.72
C ASP A 6 -16.16 -15.32 -5.14
N ILE A 7 -15.42 -14.64 -6.01
CA ILE A 7 -14.66 -13.45 -5.62
C ILE A 7 -15.69 -12.32 -5.54
N ARG A 8 -16.32 -12.18 -4.38
CA ARG A 8 -17.12 -10.98 -4.07
C ARG A 8 -16.24 -9.76 -4.37
N PRO A 9 -16.74 -8.75 -5.11
CA PRO A 9 -16.05 -7.48 -5.18
C PRO A 9 -16.02 -6.90 -3.77
N GLN A 10 -14.87 -7.00 -3.10
CA GLN A 10 -14.61 -6.21 -1.90
C GLN A 10 -14.80 -4.75 -2.31
N THR A 11 -15.76 -4.07 -1.69
CA THR A 11 -15.92 -2.63 -1.82
C THR A 11 -14.61 -2.00 -1.39
N ALA A 12 -13.77 -1.63 -2.36
CA ALA A 12 -12.51 -0.95 -2.13
C ALA A 12 -12.84 0.37 -1.45
N LEU A 13 -12.45 0.53 -0.18
CA LEU A 13 -12.52 1.82 0.47
C LEU A 13 -11.44 2.70 -0.17
N THR A 14 -11.82 3.90 -0.61
CA THR A 14 -10.85 4.87 -1.14
C THR A 14 -10.33 5.70 0.03
N GLY A 15 -9.00 5.79 0.14
CA GLY A 15 -8.30 6.63 1.12
C GLY A 15 -7.51 7.75 0.44
N GLN A 16 -6.92 8.60 1.26
CA GLN A 16 -5.95 9.60 0.80
C GLN A 16 -4.67 9.47 1.62
N TRP A 17 -3.54 9.58 0.95
CA TRP A 17 -2.22 9.61 1.56
C TRP A 17 -1.56 10.94 1.24
N LYS A 18 -1.03 11.61 2.26
CA LYS A 18 -0.21 12.80 2.07
C LYS A 18 1.24 12.36 2.09
N ALA A 19 1.87 12.39 0.93
CA ALA A 19 3.29 12.10 0.80
C ALA A 19 4.12 13.20 1.50
N ALA A 20 5.38 12.92 1.83
CA ALA A 20 6.25 13.87 2.55
C ALA A 20 6.45 15.19 1.79
N SER A 21 6.41 15.14 0.46
CA SER A 21 6.40 16.31 -0.43
C SER A 21 5.15 17.21 -0.28
N GLY A 22 4.13 16.75 0.45
CA GLY A 22 2.84 17.39 0.62
C GLY A 22 1.81 17.02 -0.44
N LYS A 23 2.19 16.21 -1.46
CA LYS A 23 1.27 15.74 -2.49
C LYS A 23 0.23 14.78 -1.89
N LEU A 24 -1.04 15.03 -2.20
CA LEU A 24 -2.12 14.10 -1.89
C LEU A 24 -2.22 13.04 -2.99
N VAL A 25 -2.18 11.78 -2.59
CA VAL A 25 -2.27 10.60 -3.46
C VAL A 25 -3.51 9.82 -3.06
N ALA A 26 -4.39 9.56 -4.03
CA ALA A 26 -5.54 8.68 -3.80
C ALA A 26 -5.05 7.24 -3.62
N THR A 27 -5.52 6.58 -2.58
CA THR A 27 -5.16 5.20 -2.27
C THR A 27 -6.38 4.30 -2.26
N ARG A 28 -6.17 3.02 -2.50
CA ARG A 28 -7.15 1.98 -2.21
C ARG A 28 -6.77 1.33 -0.87
N MET A 29 -7.71 1.33 0.07
CA MET A 29 -7.57 0.63 1.34
C MET A 29 -8.00 -0.83 1.19
N GLU A 30 -7.22 -1.72 1.78
CA GLU A 30 -7.41 -3.16 1.79
C GLU A 30 -7.21 -3.67 3.22
N ARG A 31 -7.91 -4.75 3.60
CA ARG A 31 -7.72 -5.38 4.91
C ARG A 31 -6.41 -6.15 4.93
N VAL A 32 -5.65 -6.03 6.02
CA VAL A 32 -4.36 -6.71 6.20
C VAL A 32 -4.47 -8.24 6.03
N GLU A 33 -5.61 -8.84 6.36
CA GLU A 33 -5.81 -10.29 6.26
C GLU A 33 -6.26 -10.76 4.87
N GLN A 34 -6.58 -9.84 3.94
CA GLN A 34 -7.25 -10.16 2.67
C GLN A 34 -6.65 -9.49 1.43
N PHE A 35 -5.56 -8.73 1.57
CA PHE A 35 -4.94 -8.07 0.43
C PHE A 35 -4.04 -9.02 -0.36
N ASP A 36 -3.99 -8.79 -1.67
CA ASP A 36 -3.08 -9.49 -2.57
C ASP A 36 -2.04 -8.51 -3.12
N LEU A 37 -0.77 -8.94 -3.12
CA LEU A 37 0.30 -8.23 -3.81
C LEU A 37 0.16 -8.47 -5.32
N ARG A 38 0.21 -7.38 -6.09
CA ARG A 38 0.08 -7.37 -7.55
C ARG A 38 1.18 -6.53 -8.18
N ASP A 39 1.53 -6.89 -9.40
CA ASP A 39 2.42 -6.08 -10.22
C ASP A 39 1.84 -4.68 -10.46
N ASN A 40 2.72 -3.72 -10.77
CA ASN A 40 2.37 -2.34 -11.08
C ASN A 40 1.65 -1.58 -9.96
N ARG A 41 1.84 -2.00 -8.70
CA ARG A 41 1.30 -1.32 -7.52
C ARG A 41 2.39 -1.13 -6.47
N ILE A 42 2.31 0.01 -5.79
CA ILE A 42 3.05 0.27 -4.55
C ILE A 42 2.08 0.06 -3.41
N TYR A 43 2.52 -0.66 -2.39
CA TYR A 43 1.78 -0.95 -1.18
C TYR A 43 2.38 -0.16 -0.03
N ILE A 44 1.52 0.28 0.89
CA ILE A 44 1.90 0.94 2.13
C ILE A 44 1.27 0.12 3.25
N LEU A 45 2.08 -0.37 4.17
CA LEU A 45 1.63 -0.96 5.42
C LEU A 45 1.67 0.14 6.47
N SER A 46 0.56 0.39 7.16
CA SER A 46 0.45 1.47 8.13
C SER A 46 -0.04 0.99 9.49
N GLU A 47 0.37 1.72 10.53
CA GLU A 47 -0.12 1.60 11.89
C GLU A 47 -0.49 2.99 12.38
N ALA A 48 -1.74 3.17 12.83
CA ALA A 48 -2.27 4.45 13.29
C ALA A 48 -2.05 5.60 12.26
N GLY A 49 -2.20 5.31 10.96
CA GLY A 49 -2.06 6.28 9.88
C GLY A 49 -0.62 6.60 9.45
N HIS A 50 0.40 6.01 10.08
CA HIS A 50 1.80 6.20 9.68
C HIS A 50 2.34 4.99 8.93
N ALA A 51 3.16 5.22 7.89
CA ALA A 51 3.80 4.13 7.17
C ALA A 51 4.82 3.40 8.05
N LEU A 52 4.69 2.08 8.12
CA LEU A 52 5.71 1.16 8.64
C LEU A 52 6.64 0.66 7.54
N TRP A 53 6.13 0.61 6.31
CA TRP A 53 6.83 0.16 5.11
C TRP A 53 6.06 0.60 3.87
N ALA A 54 6.75 0.96 2.79
CA ALA A 54 6.16 1.02 1.47
C ALA A 54 7.07 0.38 0.41
N GLY A 55 6.47 -0.19 -0.63
CA GLY A 55 7.23 -0.80 -1.71
C GLY A 55 6.40 -1.61 -2.68
N THR A 56 7.09 -2.23 -3.62
CA THR A 56 6.49 -3.07 -4.68
C THR A 56 6.69 -4.56 -4.42
N VAL A 57 5.93 -5.39 -5.13
CA VAL A 57 6.16 -6.84 -5.15
C VAL A 57 7.55 -7.19 -5.72
N THR A 58 8.05 -6.42 -6.68
CA THR A 58 9.37 -6.61 -7.28
C THR A 58 10.48 -6.49 -6.23
N GLU A 59 10.43 -5.47 -5.38
CA GLU A 59 11.41 -5.31 -4.29
C GLU A 59 11.39 -6.48 -3.31
N LEU A 60 10.22 -7.06 -3.05
CA LEU A 60 10.11 -8.26 -2.22
C LEU A 60 10.67 -9.51 -2.90
N ILE A 61 10.65 -9.58 -4.23
CA ILE A 61 11.24 -10.71 -4.96
C ILE A 61 12.77 -10.56 -5.03
N GLU A 62 13.25 -9.36 -5.32
CA GLU A 62 14.65 -9.10 -5.62
C GLU A 62 15.51 -8.91 -4.37
N ASP A 63 14.99 -8.27 -3.31
CA ASP A 63 15.78 -7.91 -2.12
C ASP A 63 15.34 -8.66 -0.85
N HIS A 64 16.30 -9.37 -0.25
CA HIS A 64 16.10 -10.04 1.03
C HIS A 64 15.84 -9.06 2.19
N THR A 65 16.46 -7.89 2.16
CA THR A 65 16.30 -6.88 3.21
C THR A 65 14.89 -6.31 3.18
N SER A 66 14.39 -5.93 2.00
CA SER A 66 13.00 -5.49 1.79
C SER A 66 11.99 -6.52 2.29
N ARG A 67 12.16 -7.82 1.97
CA ARG A 67 11.30 -8.88 2.52
C ARG A 67 11.26 -8.93 4.04
N THR A 68 12.40 -8.72 4.69
CA THR A 68 12.46 -8.78 6.15
C THR A 68 11.73 -7.59 6.78
N ARG A 69 11.96 -6.38 6.27
CA ARG A 69 11.22 -5.18 6.68
C ARG A 69 9.72 -5.33 6.45
N PHE A 70 9.31 -5.85 5.30
CA PHE A 70 7.90 -6.11 5.00
C PHE A 70 7.25 -7.07 5.99
N ARG A 71 7.88 -8.22 6.31
CA ARG A 71 7.32 -9.17 7.29
C ARG A 71 7.19 -8.57 8.68
N ASP A 72 8.13 -7.72 9.08
CA ASP A 72 8.12 -7.07 10.38
C ASP A 72 7.05 -5.97 10.45
N ALA A 73 6.90 -5.18 9.38
CA ALA A 73 5.81 -4.23 9.23
C ALA A 73 4.44 -4.93 9.20
N LEU A 74 4.30 -6.02 8.46
CA LEU A 74 3.05 -6.77 8.32
C LEU A 74 2.54 -7.33 9.65
N ARG A 75 3.43 -7.66 10.58
CA ARG A 75 3.06 -8.13 11.92
C ARG A 75 2.41 -7.05 12.78
N ARG A 76 2.62 -5.77 12.45
CA ARG A 76 2.17 -4.61 13.23
C ARG A 76 1.11 -3.79 12.52
N ALA A 77 1.08 -3.86 11.19
CA ALA A 77 0.18 -3.06 10.37
C ALA A 77 -1.28 -3.26 10.78
N SER A 78 -2.00 -2.15 10.95
CA SER A 78 -3.45 -2.14 11.11
C SER A 78 -4.15 -2.03 9.77
N ASP A 79 -3.51 -1.38 8.79
CA ASP A 79 -4.12 -1.03 7.50
C ASP A 79 -3.14 -1.26 6.34
N VAL A 80 -3.71 -1.49 5.16
CA VAL A 80 -2.96 -1.58 3.89
C VAL A 80 -3.53 -0.59 2.90
N HIS A 81 -2.66 0.22 2.32
CA HIS A 81 -2.99 1.08 1.20
C HIS A 81 -2.25 0.64 -0.04
N SER A 82 -2.86 0.88 -1.20
CA SER A 82 -2.23 0.62 -2.49
C SER A 82 -2.45 1.76 -3.48
N VAL A 83 -1.41 2.07 -4.24
CA VAL A 83 -1.40 3.07 -5.32
C VAL A 83 -0.83 2.45 -6.58
N SER A 84 -1.17 3.03 -7.74
CA SER A 84 -0.54 2.62 -9.00
C SER A 84 0.94 2.97 -8.98
N SER A 85 1.79 2.02 -9.36
CA SER A 85 3.21 2.27 -9.56
C SER A 85 3.43 3.04 -10.86
N PRO A 86 4.26 4.09 -10.86
CA PRO A 86 4.83 4.63 -12.09
C PRO A 86 5.59 3.55 -12.87
N GLN A 87 5.63 3.67 -14.21
CA GLN A 87 6.40 2.77 -15.07
C GLN A 87 7.88 3.13 -15.10
N ASP A 88 8.21 4.42 -14.92
CA ASP A 88 9.60 4.85 -14.79
C ASP A 88 10.15 4.40 -13.42
N PRO A 89 11.26 3.64 -13.39
CA PRO A 89 11.81 3.13 -12.14
C PRO A 89 12.26 4.24 -11.16
N THR A 90 12.73 5.37 -11.66
CA THR A 90 13.19 6.48 -10.82
C THR A 90 12.00 7.18 -10.18
N GLU A 91 10.95 7.45 -10.95
CA GLU A 91 9.69 7.99 -10.41
C GLU A 91 9.06 7.04 -9.40
N CYS A 92 9.07 5.73 -9.66
CA CYS A 92 8.56 4.73 -8.75
C CYS A 92 9.33 4.75 -7.42
N MET A 93 10.66 4.70 -7.47
CA MET A 93 11.51 4.77 -6.29
C MET A 93 11.29 6.07 -5.51
N CYS A 94 11.26 7.22 -6.18
CA CYS A 94 10.96 8.52 -5.55
C CYS A 94 9.60 8.51 -4.86
N LEU A 95 8.57 7.95 -5.51
CA LEU A 95 7.25 7.87 -4.93
C LEU A 95 7.22 6.96 -3.69
N ILE A 96 7.92 5.82 -3.70
CA ILE A 96 8.03 4.94 -2.54
C ILE A 96 8.63 5.69 -1.35
N TYR A 97 9.77 6.36 -1.55
CA TYR A 97 10.42 7.15 -0.49
C TYR A 97 9.50 8.26 0.05
N ASP A 98 8.77 8.93 -0.84
CA ASP A 98 7.86 10.02 -0.48
C ASP A 98 6.64 9.51 0.30
N LEU A 99 6.14 8.30 -0.03
CA LEU A 99 5.04 7.65 0.67
C LEU A 99 5.47 7.11 2.03
N GLU A 100 6.65 6.48 2.14
CA GLU A 100 7.18 5.97 3.42
C GLU A 100 7.33 7.07 4.47
N ALA A 101 7.66 8.30 4.05
CA ALA A 101 7.78 9.45 4.93
C ALA A 101 6.46 10.24 5.07
N GLY A 102 5.36 9.74 4.49
CA GLY A 102 4.05 10.37 4.51
C GLY A 102 3.11 9.80 5.59
N GLU A 103 1.85 10.22 5.52
CA GLU A 103 0.82 9.82 6.47
C GLU A 103 -0.57 9.74 5.82
N GLU A 104 -1.41 8.85 6.34
CA GLU A 104 -2.81 8.74 5.97
C GLU A 104 -3.56 10.03 6.32
N GLN A 105 -4.44 10.47 5.41
CA GLN A 105 -5.34 11.58 5.67
C GLN A 105 -6.73 11.04 5.96
N ILE A 106 -7.24 11.33 7.16
CA ILE A 106 -8.62 11.04 7.52
C ILE A 106 -9.52 11.87 6.61
N THR A 107 -10.15 11.22 5.63
CA THR A 107 -11.22 11.86 4.87
C THR A 107 -12.47 11.81 5.74
N LEU A 108 -12.70 12.88 6.53
CA LEU A 108 -14.00 13.16 7.11
C LEU A 108 -14.96 13.44 5.95
N ASN A 109 -15.57 12.40 5.40
CA ASN A 109 -16.76 12.57 4.59
C ASN A 109 -17.84 13.12 5.54
N ALA A 110 -18.00 14.45 5.53
CA ALA A 110 -19.16 15.10 6.12
C ALA A 110 -20.41 14.47 5.50
N ALA A 111 -21.30 13.98 6.37
CA ALA A 111 -22.61 13.43 6.03
C ALA A 111 -23.51 14.49 5.38
#